data_AF-A0A6G1F5B4-F1
#
_entry.id   AF-A0A6G1F5B4-F1
#
_cell.length_a   1.000
_cell.length_b   1.000
_cell.length_c   1.000
_cell.angle_alpha   90.00
_cell.angle_beta   90.00
_cell.angle_gamma   90.00
#
_symmetry.space_group_name_H-M   'P 1'
#
loop_
_entity.id
_entity.type
_entity.pdbx_description
1 polymer ?
#
loop_
_entity_poly.entity_id
_entity_poly.type
_entity_poly.pdbx_seq_one_letter_code
_entity_poly.pdbx_strand_id
1 'polypeptide(L)'
;MELDSLREAFDRVIEKRASSSAKAQEVIDQIVNEVEQAITKMQMMNTDSMGSADHSSVLAELKAKLNELAPLNQLEGCQKELNVALSKYLKLLEKSFSPDISKAYRNVDFEASTINSIIANHFYRQGLFDLGDSFVCECGESDGAHLKFQFQEMYSILEAMQVRNLQPALSWAAKNHDQLLQNGSMLELKLHQLQFVEILTKGSRDEALKYARTHLVPFASLHKAEIQKLMACLLWAHRLDQSPYAEFMSSTHWEKLAEELTHQFCGLLGQSSESPLGVAISAGFQGLPTLLKLTTVMAAKKQEWQAMKQLPVPIDIGPEFQYHSVFVCPVLREQSSDENPPMLMPCGHVVSKQSIMKLSKSSSRPFKCPYCPSEAVASQCKQLHF
;
A
#
# COMPACT_ATOMS: atom_id res chain seq x y z
N MET A 1 12.54 -7.85 -6.28
CA MET A 1 11.92 -8.92 -7.10
C MET A 1 11.74 -8.34 -8.49
N GLU A 2 12.33 -8.92 -9.54
CA GLU A 2 12.28 -8.35 -10.90
C GLU A 2 10.92 -8.64 -11.54
N LEU A 3 9.89 -7.93 -11.07
CA LEU A 3 8.50 -8.04 -11.58
C LEU A 3 8.40 -7.68 -13.06
N ASP A 4 9.31 -6.84 -13.57
CA ASP A 4 9.37 -6.48 -14.99
C ASP A 4 9.65 -7.69 -15.88
N SER A 5 10.55 -8.58 -15.47
CA SER A 5 10.86 -9.80 -16.23
C SER A 5 9.67 -10.77 -16.31
N LEU A 6 8.88 -10.86 -15.23
CA LEU A 6 7.64 -11.64 -15.17
C LEU A 6 6.57 -11.03 -16.06
N ARG A 7 6.43 -9.69 -16.02
CA ARG A 7 5.49 -8.94 -16.85
C ARG A 7 5.80 -9.12 -18.33
N GLU A 8 7.05 -8.92 -18.75
CA GLU A 8 7.46 -9.15 -20.15
C GLU A 8 7.21 -10.59 -20.61
N ALA A 9 7.46 -11.58 -19.73
CA ALA A 9 7.18 -12.98 -20.05
C ALA A 9 5.68 -13.25 -20.19
N PHE A 10 4.84 -12.61 -19.38
CA PHE A 10 3.39 -12.69 -19.50
C PHE A 10 2.87 -11.98 -20.75
N ASP A 11 3.39 -10.80 -21.07
CA ASP A 11 3.04 -10.05 -22.29
C ASP A 11 3.36 -10.87 -23.55
N ARG A 12 4.50 -11.59 -23.56
CA ARG A 12 4.84 -12.56 -24.63
C ARG A 12 3.84 -13.70 -24.74
N VAL A 13 3.26 -14.18 -23.63
CA VAL A 13 2.20 -15.21 -23.65
C VAL A 13 0.92 -14.63 -24.25
N ILE A 14 0.55 -13.39 -23.90
CA ILE A 14 -0.61 -12.70 -24.48
C ILE A 14 -0.44 -12.55 -25.99
N GLU A 15 0.71 -12.04 -26.44
CA GLU A 15 1.01 -11.84 -27.86
C GLU A 15 0.92 -13.17 -28.63
N LYS A 16 1.55 -14.23 -28.11
CA LYS A 16 1.51 -15.56 -28.73
C LYS A 16 0.13 -16.19 -28.72
N ARG A 17 -0.70 -15.91 -27.71
CA ARG A 17 -2.11 -16.35 -27.69
C ARG A 17 -2.91 -15.64 -28.79
N ALA A 18 -2.73 -14.33 -28.94
CA ALA A 18 -3.41 -13.55 -29.97
C ALA A 18 -3.01 -14.03 -31.38
N SER A 19 -1.71 -14.21 -31.64
CA SER A 19 -1.23 -14.69 -32.93
C SER A 19 -1.69 -16.12 -33.23
N SER A 20 -1.66 -17.01 -32.23
CA SER A 20 -2.13 -18.40 -32.36
C SER A 20 -3.63 -18.46 -32.63
N SER A 21 -4.44 -17.65 -31.94
CA SER A 21 -5.88 -17.56 -32.16
C SER A 21 -6.22 -17.01 -33.55
N ALA A 22 -5.53 -15.95 -33.99
CA ALA A 22 -5.73 -15.38 -35.33
C ALA A 22 -5.38 -16.39 -36.42
N LYS A 23 -4.27 -17.13 -36.26
CA LYS A 23 -3.87 -18.15 -37.23
C LYS A 23 -4.81 -19.35 -37.24
N ALA A 24 -5.28 -19.79 -36.07
CA ALA A 24 -6.28 -20.85 -35.99
C ALA A 24 -7.59 -20.45 -36.69
N GLN A 25 -8.04 -19.21 -36.51
CA GLN A 25 -9.20 -18.68 -37.21
C GLN A 25 -8.99 -18.67 -38.72
N GLU A 26 -7.85 -18.17 -39.20
CA GLU A 26 -7.51 -18.16 -40.64
C GLU A 26 -7.54 -19.57 -41.25
N VAL A 27 -6.98 -20.57 -40.56
CA VAL A 27 -6.99 -21.97 -41.03
C VAL A 27 -8.41 -22.54 -41.06
N ILE A 28 -9.24 -22.24 -40.05
CA ILE A 28 -10.64 -22.65 -40.03
C ILE A 28 -11.40 -22.00 -41.19
N ASP A 29 -11.21 -20.70 -41.42
CA ASP A 29 -11.86 -19.97 -42.51
C ASP A 29 -11.46 -20.52 -43.90
N GLN A 30 -10.20 -20.92 -44.08
CA GLN A 30 -9.74 -21.60 -45.30
C GLN A 30 -10.43 -22.95 -45.52
N ILE A 31 -10.58 -23.77 -44.46
CA ILE A 31 -11.30 -25.04 -44.54
C ILE A 31 -12.76 -24.79 -44.91
N VAL A 32 -13.42 -23.83 -44.26
CA VAL A 32 -14.81 -23.47 -44.53
C VAL A 32 -14.99 -23.06 -45.99
N ASN A 33 -14.13 -22.17 -46.50
CA ASN A 33 -14.21 -21.69 -47.88
C ASN A 33 -14.03 -22.83 -48.90
N GLU A 34 -13.08 -23.75 -48.68
CA GLU A 34 -12.90 -24.89 -49.59
C GLU A 34 -14.11 -25.85 -49.57
N VAL A 35 -14.73 -26.06 -48.40
CA VAL A 35 -15.96 -26.84 -48.27
C VAL A 35 -17.13 -26.14 -48.97
N GLU A 36 -17.29 -24.83 -48.80
CA GLU A 36 -18.35 -24.04 -49.45
C GLU A 36 -18.20 -24.01 -50.98
N GLN A 37 -16.97 -23.90 -51.49
CA GLN A 37 -16.67 -24.00 -52.92
C GLN A 37 -17.05 -25.38 -53.47
N ALA A 38 -16.74 -26.46 -52.76
CA ALA A 38 -17.13 -27.81 -53.15
C ALA A 38 -18.65 -27.99 -53.17
N ILE A 39 -19.37 -27.45 -52.17
CA ILE A 39 -20.84 -27.46 -52.12
C ILE A 39 -21.41 -26.72 -53.33
N THR A 40 -20.91 -25.52 -53.63
CA THR A 40 -21.39 -24.70 -54.76
C THR A 40 -21.17 -25.42 -56.09
N LYS A 41 -19.99 -26.01 -56.31
CA LYS A 41 -19.68 -26.82 -57.51
C LYS A 41 -20.67 -27.99 -57.67
N MET A 42 -20.97 -28.70 -56.58
CA MET A 42 -21.94 -29.81 -56.62
C MET A 42 -23.37 -29.34 -56.95
N GLN A 43 -23.78 -28.18 -56.43
CA GLN A 43 -25.10 -27.61 -56.72
C GLN A 43 -25.24 -27.19 -58.18
N MET A 44 -24.22 -26.56 -58.77
CA MET A 44 -24.22 -26.17 -60.19
C MET A 44 -24.24 -27.38 -61.14
N MET A 45 -23.52 -28.45 -60.80
CA MET A 45 -23.55 -29.70 -61.59
C MET A 45 -24.93 -30.39 -61.58
N ASN A 46 -25.72 -30.19 -60.53
CA ASN A 46 -27.08 -30.74 -60.42
C ASN A 46 -28.12 -29.95 -61.21
N THR A 47 -27.86 -28.69 -61.58
CA THR A 47 -28.77 -27.88 -62.40
C THR A 47 -28.58 -28.08 -63.90
N ASP A 48 -27.39 -28.51 -64.34
CA ASP A 48 -27.00 -28.52 -65.76
C ASP A 48 -27.07 -29.91 -66.45
N SER A 49 -27.38 -31.00 -65.74
CA SER A 49 -27.32 -32.37 -66.29
C SER A 49 -28.49 -33.28 -65.88
N MET A 50 -29.18 -33.90 -66.86
CA MET A 50 -30.09 -35.04 -66.67
C MET A 50 -29.37 -36.42 -66.68
N GLY A 51 -28.03 -36.45 -66.65
CA GLY A 51 -27.20 -37.66 -66.54
C GLY A 51 -26.28 -37.63 -65.32
N SER A 52 -25.83 -38.80 -64.84
CA SER A 52 -25.13 -38.99 -63.56
C SER A 52 -24.01 -37.97 -63.31
N ALA A 53 -24.25 -37.03 -62.38
CA ALA A 53 -23.26 -36.04 -61.97
C ALA A 53 -22.06 -36.72 -61.30
N ASP A 54 -20.84 -36.43 -61.77
CA ASP A 54 -19.59 -36.97 -61.21
C ASP A 54 -19.17 -36.22 -59.94
N HIS A 55 -19.94 -36.39 -58.86
CA HIS A 55 -19.62 -35.85 -57.54
C HIS A 55 -18.33 -36.46 -56.95
N SER A 56 -17.86 -37.59 -57.47
CA SER A 56 -16.65 -38.26 -56.99
C SER A 56 -15.41 -37.41 -57.29
N SER A 57 -15.36 -36.79 -58.48
CA SER A 57 -14.26 -35.89 -58.88
C SER A 57 -14.14 -34.67 -57.96
N VAL A 58 -15.26 -34.03 -57.60
CA VAL A 58 -15.29 -32.85 -56.73
C VAL A 58 -14.84 -33.18 -55.31
N LEU A 59 -15.23 -34.33 -54.77
CA LEU A 59 -14.76 -34.79 -53.47
C LEU A 59 -13.27 -35.16 -53.47
N ALA A 60 -12.76 -35.72 -54.57
CA ALA A 60 -11.34 -36.01 -54.73
C ALA A 60 -10.51 -34.71 -54.79
N GLU A 61 -11.00 -33.68 -55.49
CA GLU A 61 -10.38 -32.36 -55.54
C GLU A 61 -10.35 -31.69 -54.15
N LEU A 62 -11.48 -31.71 -53.42
CA LEU A 62 -11.55 -31.19 -52.05
C LEU A 62 -10.56 -31.90 -51.11
N LYS A 63 -10.50 -33.23 -51.20
CA LYS A 63 -9.54 -34.02 -50.39
C LYS A 63 -8.10 -33.66 -50.71
N ALA A 64 -7.75 -33.47 -51.99
CA ALA A 64 -6.41 -33.07 -52.40
C ALA A 64 -6.05 -31.69 -51.84
N LYS A 65 -6.95 -30.71 -51.96
CA LYS A 65 -6.75 -29.36 -51.42
C LYS A 65 -6.62 -29.33 -49.90
N LEU A 66 -7.47 -30.06 -49.18
CA LEU A 66 -7.38 -30.14 -47.71
C LEU A 66 -6.08 -30.80 -47.24
N ASN A 67 -5.59 -31.80 -47.99
CA ASN A 67 -4.29 -32.43 -47.70
C ASN A 67 -3.12 -31.47 -47.97
N GLU A 68 -3.21 -30.65 -49.03
CA GLU A 68 -2.20 -29.64 -49.35
C GLU A 68 -2.16 -28.52 -48.29
N LEU A 69 -3.34 -28.07 -47.83
CA LEU A 69 -3.47 -27.09 -46.75
C LEU A 69 -2.89 -27.59 -45.41
N ALA A 70 -2.88 -28.91 -45.18
CA ALA A 70 -2.36 -29.56 -43.98
C ALA A 70 -2.76 -28.85 -42.66
N PRO A 71 -4.06 -28.59 -42.43
CA PRO A 71 -4.53 -27.71 -41.36
C PRO A 71 -4.12 -28.16 -39.95
N LEU A 72 -4.06 -29.47 -39.72
CA LEU A 72 -3.62 -30.04 -38.44
C LEU A 72 -2.18 -29.65 -38.11
N ASN A 73 -1.27 -29.67 -39.09
CA ASN A 73 0.13 -29.30 -38.87
C ASN A 73 0.27 -27.80 -38.54
N GLN A 74 -0.54 -26.95 -39.18
CA GLN A 74 -0.54 -25.51 -38.90
C GLN A 74 -1.05 -25.24 -37.47
N LEU A 75 -2.16 -25.86 -37.08
CA LEU A 75 -2.74 -25.72 -35.75
C LEU A 75 -1.81 -26.25 -34.65
N GLU A 76 -1.19 -27.41 -34.86
CA GLU A 76 -0.19 -27.97 -33.94
C GLU A 76 1.03 -27.05 -33.77
N GLY A 77 1.50 -26.45 -34.87
CA GLY A 77 2.60 -25.48 -34.85
C GLY A 77 2.28 -24.27 -33.97
N CYS A 78 1.11 -23.66 -34.18
CA CYS A 78 0.64 -22.51 -33.39
C CYS A 78 0.42 -22.86 -31.91
N GLN A 79 -0.07 -24.07 -31.61
CA GLN A 79 -0.23 -24.54 -30.24
C GLN A 79 1.14 -24.78 -29.56
N LYS A 80 2.12 -25.35 -30.28
CA LYS A 80 3.49 -25.54 -29.77
C LYS A 80 4.15 -24.23 -29.38
N GLU A 81 4.05 -23.21 -30.21
CA GLU A 81 4.63 -21.89 -29.92
C GLU A 81 4.04 -21.27 -28.64
N LEU A 82 2.70 -21.34 -28.49
CA LEU A 82 2.02 -20.87 -27.28
C LEU A 82 2.48 -21.65 -26.04
N ASN A 83 2.54 -22.99 -26.13
CA ASN A 83 2.97 -23.84 -25.01
C ASN A 83 4.42 -23.58 -24.60
N VAL A 84 5.31 -23.26 -25.54
CA VAL A 84 6.70 -22.87 -25.23
C VAL A 84 6.73 -21.56 -24.46
N ALA A 85 5.96 -20.54 -24.88
CA ALA A 85 5.88 -19.28 -24.15
C ALA A 85 5.31 -19.48 -22.73
N LEU A 86 4.24 -20.26 -22.60
CA LEU A 86 3.58 -20.55 -21.34
C LEU A 86 4.50 -21.33 -20.38
N SER A 87 5.21 -22.33 -20.89
CA SER A 87 6.19 -23.10 -20.10
C SER A 87 7.35 -22.24 -19.60
N LYS A 88 7.83 -21.29 -20.43
CA LYS A 88 8.87 -20.33 -20.01
C LYS A 88 8.35 -19.41 -18.90
N TYR A 89 7.12 -18.91 -19.02
CA TYR A 89 6.49 -18.08 -18.00
C TYR A 89 6.33 -18.83 -16.67
N LEU A 90 5.83 -20.08 -16.70
CA LEU A 90 5.72 -20.92 -15.50
C LEU A 90 7.07 -21.14 -14.80
N LYS A 91 8.14 -21.43 -15.56
CA LYS A 91 9.48 -21.56 -15.00
C LYS A 91 9.99 -20.27 -14.35
N LEU A 92 9.66 -19.11 -14.90
CA LEU A 92 10.00 -17.82 -14.31
C LEU A 92 9.20 -17.57 -13.03
N LEU A 93 7.92 -17.94 -12.99
CA LEU A 93 7.10 -17.88 -11.78
C LEU A 93 7.68 -18.77 -10.68
N GLU A 94 7.98 -20.03 -10.97
CA GLU A 94 8.59 -20.97 -10.01
C GLU A 94 9.95 -20.48 -9.48
N LYS A 95 10.73 -19.80 -10.32
CA LYS A 95 12.01 -19.20 -9.90
C LYS A 95 11.82 -17.95 -9.04
N SER A 96 10.77 -17.19 -9.29
CA SER A 96 10.51 -15.89 -8.64
C SER A 96 9.82 -16.04 -7.30
N PHE A 97 8.94 -17.03 -7.17
CA PHE A 97 8.18 -17.31 -5.96
C PHE A 97 8.73 -18.57 -5.27
N SER A 98 9.13 -18.42 -4.01
CA SER A 98 9.52 -19.59 -3.21
C SER A 98 8.26 -20.33 -2.77
N PRO A 99 8.07 -21.61 -3.15
CA PRO A 99 6.86 -22.35 -2.79
C PRO A 99 6.81 -22.70 -1.30
N ASP A 100 7.95 -22.65 -0.60
CA ASP A 100 8.03 -23.01 0.80
C ASP A 100 8.80 -21.94 1.61
N ILE A 101 8.05 -20.96 2.09
CA ILE A 101 8.55 -19.90 2.97
C ILE A 101 8.78 -20.39 4.40
N SER A 102 8.25 -21.57 4.78
CA SER A 102 8.39 -22.11 6.14
C SER A 102 9.85 -22.38 6.49
N LYS A 103 10.72 -22.57 5.50
CA LYS A 103 12.17 -22.71 5.71
C LYS A 103 12.82 -21.46 6.31
N ALA A 104 12.27 -20.28 6.03
CA ALA A 104 12.70 -19.02 6.65
C ALA A 104 12.23 -18.87 8.10
N TYR A 105 11.28 -19.70 8.53
CA TYR A 105 10.75 -19.66 9.88
C TYR A 105 11.81 -20.06 10.90
N ARG A 106 12.03 -19.18 11.86
CA ARG A 106 12.68 -19.51 13.13
C ARG A 106 11.56 -19.79 14.13
N ASN A 107 11.76 -20.70 15.07
CA ASN A 107 10.82 -20.86 16.18
C ASN A 107 10.84 -19.57 17.01
N VAL A 108 9.97 -18.64 16.67
CA VAL A 108 9.68 -17.44 17.44
C VAL A 108 8.43 -17.75 18.24
N ASP A 109 8.53 -17.64 19.55
CA ASP A 109 7.37 -17.79 20.42
C ASP A 109 6.49 -16.56 20.25
N PHE A 110 5.37 -16.75 19.56
CA PHE A 110 4.35 -15.73 19.47
C PHE A 110 3.35 -15.91 20.60
N GLU A 111 3.05 -14.82 21.28
CA GLU A 111 1.92 -14.76 22.18
C GLU A 111 0.64 -14.65 21.34
N ALA A 112 -0.18 -15.71 21.36
CA ALA A 112 -1.38 -15.82 20.54
C ALA A 112 -2.36 -14.66 20.77
N SER A 113 -2.54 -14.24 22.03
CA SER A 113 -3.43 -13.13 22.40
C SER A 113 -2.99 -11.80 21.78
N THR A 114 -1.69 -11.52 21.78
CA THR A 114 -1.13 -10.32 21.16
C THR A 114 -1.35 -10.33 19.65
N ILE A 115 -1.12 -11.48 18.98
CA ILE A 115 -1.40 -11.60 17.54
C ILE A 115 -2.89 -11.42 17.24
N ASN A 116 -3.76 -12.09 17.98
CA ASN A 116 -5.21 -11.99 17.80
C ASN A 116 -5.68 -10.55 17.97
N SER A 117 -5.20 -9.85 19.00
CA SER A 117 -5.49 -8.43 19.19
C SER A 117 -5.01 -7.57 18.02
N ILE A 118 -3.81 -7.81 17.49
CA ILE A 118 -3.31 -7.09 16.31
C ILE A 118 -4.18 -7.35 15.08
N ILE A 119 -4.61 -8.59 14.85
CA ILE A 119 -5.48 -8.97 13.72
C ILE A 119 -6.87 -8.35 13.86
N ALA A 120 -7.50 -8.45 15.03
CA ALA A 120 -8.80 -7.85 15.30
C ALA A 120 -8.78 -6.33 15.06
N ASN A 121 -7.79 -5.64 15.62
CA ASN A 121 -7.63 -4.19 15.44
C ASN A 121 -7.28 -3.80 14.00
N HIS A 122 -6.61 -4.68 13.24
CA HIS A 122 -6.44 -4.48 11.81
C HIS A 122 -7.78 -4.48 11.08
N PHE A 123 -8.68 -5.42 11.37
CA PHE A 123 -10.01 -5.45 10.75
C PHE A 123 -10.82 -4.19 11.07
N TYR A 124 -10.84 -3.76 12.34
CA TYR A 124 -11.55 -2.52 12.72
C TYR A 124 -10.96 -1.29 12.04
N ARG A 125 -9.63 -1.21 11.93
CA ARG A 125 -8.95 -0.11 11.22
C ARG A 125 -9.27 -0.07 9.73
N GLN A 126 -9.51 -1.22 9.10
CA GLN A 126 -9.93 -1.33 7.69
C GLN A 126 -11.45 -1.12 7.49
N GLY A 127 -12.20 -0.89 8.57
CA GLY A 127 -13.66 -0.74 8.52
C GLY A 127 -14.40 -2.08 8.37
N LEU A 128 -13.70 -3.21 8.52
CA LEU A 128 -14.26 -4.56 8.43
C LEU A 128 -14.80 -5.00 9.79
N PHE A 129 -15.78 -4.27 10.32
CA PHE A 129 -16.27 -4.45 11.69
C PHE A 129 -16.89 -5.83 11.94
N ASP A 130 -17.73 -6.32 11.03
CA ASP A 130 -18.39 -7.62 11.16
C ASP A 130 -17.38 -8.78 11.17
N LEU A 131 -16.32 -8.65 10.37
CA LEU A 131 -15.22 -9.62 10.33
C LEU A 131 -14.40 -9.58 11.63
N GLY A 132 -14.10 -8.37 12.12
CA GLY A 132 -13.46 -8.17 13.42
C GLY A 132 -14.24 -8.80 14.56
N ASP A 133 -15.57 -8.59 14.60
CA ASP A 133 -16.45 -9.15 15.61
C ASP A 133 -16.49 -10.68 15.55
N SER A 134 -16.63 -11.24 14.35
CA SER A 134 -16.62 -12.70 14.14
C SER A 134 -15.30 -13.31 14.61
N PHE A 135 -14.18 -12.69 14.26
CA PHE A 135 -12.83 -13.13 14.66
C PHE A 135 -12.66 -13.07 16.18
N VAL A 136 -13.03 -11.96 16.83
CA VAL A 136 -12.94 -11.82 18.29
C VAL A 136 -13.82 -12.85 19.02
N CYS A 137 -15.02 -13.11 18.52
CA CYS A 137 -15.90 -14.14 19.05
C CYS A 137 -15.29 -15.55 18.96
N GLU A 138 -14.64 -15.88 17.83
CA GLU A 138 -13.99 -17.18 17.64
C GLU A 138 -12.74 -17.35 18.50
N CYS A 139 -11.96 -16.29 18.69
CA CYS A 139 -10.76 -16.32 19.55
C CYS A 139 -11.10 -16.40 21.05
N GLY A 140 -12.32 -16.02 21.47
CA GLY A 140 -12.73 -16.00 22.87
C GLY A 140 -12.06 -14.89 23.71
N GLU A 141 -11.46 -13.90 23.06
CA GLU A 141 -10.66 -12.84 23.68
C GLU A 141 -11.37 -11.48 23.57
N SER A 142 -12.22 -11.14 24.55
CA SER A 142 -13.00 -9.88 24.53
C SER A 142 -12.14 -8.62 24.51
N ASP A 143 -10.92 -8.66 25.04
CA ASP A 143 -10.01 -7.50 25.10
C ASP A 143 -9.37 -7.15 23.74
N GLY A 144 -9.49 -8.03 22.74
CA GLY A 144 -8.98 -7.77 21.38
C GLY A 144 -9.69 -6.62 20.66
N ALA A 145 -10.89 -6.21 21.12
CA ALA A 145 -11.74 -5.20 20.47
C ALA A 145 -11.66 -3.78 21.06
N HIS A 146 -10.63 -3.47 21.84
CA HIS A 146 -10.54 -2.21 22.59
C HIS A 146 -10.52 -0.93 21.72
N LEU A 147 -10.16 -1.01 20.42
CA LEU A 147 -10.21 0.14 19.49
C LEU A 147 -11.47 0.17 18.60
N LYS A 148 -12.37 -0.81 18.72
CA LYS A 148 -13.54 -0.94 17.84
C LYS A 148 -14.38 0.33 17.82
N PHE A 149 -14.79 0.81 18.99
CA PHE A 149 -15.70 1.95 19.10
C PHE A 149 -15.08 3.25 18.56
N GLN A 150 -13.77 3.42 18.74
CA GLN A 150 -13.03 4.57 18.25
C GLN A 150 -12.96 4.53 16.72
N PHE A 151 -12.67 3.38 16.11
CA PHE A 151 -12.72 3.26 14.65
C PHE A 151 -14.15 3.39 14.10
N GLN A 152 -15.17 2.93 14.82
CA GLN A 152 -16.58 3.18 14.44
C GLN A 152 -16.91 4.68 14.43
N GLU A 153 -16.48 5.43 15.45
CA GLU A 153 -16.61 6.89 15.48
C GLU A 153 -15.90 7.51 14.27
N MET A 154 -14.65 7.13 14.01
CA MET A 154 -13.88 7.62 12.86
C MET A 154 -14.59 7.37 11.53
N TYR A 155 -15.03 6.14 11.27
CA TYR A 155 -15.75 5.79 10.04
C TYR A 155 -17.08 6.53 9.92
N SER A 156 -17.82 6.71 11.01
CA SER A 156 -19.06 7.52 10.99
C SER A 156 -18.81 8.98 10.58
N ILE A 157 -17.67 9.54 10.98
CA ILE A 157 -17.25 10.88 10.56
C ILE A 157 -16.88 10.88 9.07
N LEU A 158 -16.10 9.89 8.62
CA LEU A 158 -15.67 9.77 7.22
C LEU A 158 -16.85 9.58 6.27
N GLU A 159 -17.82 8.73 6.63
CA GLU A 159 -19.06 8.53 5.87
C GLU A 159 -19.88 9.82 5.79
N ALA A 160 -19.97 10.58 6.88
CA ALA A 160 -20.61 11.90 6.87
C ALA A 160 -19.89 12.87 5.92
N MET A 161 -18.55 12.86 5.90
CA MET A 161 -17.76 13.68 4.97
C MET A 161 -18.02 13.30 3.51
N GLN A 162 -18.19 12.00 3.18
CA GLN A 162 -18.50 11.55 1.82
C GLN A 162 -19.83 12.12 1.30
N VAL A 163 -20.84 12.23 2.17
CA VAL A 163 -22.13 12.85 1.83
C VAL A 163 -22.15 14.38 2.01
N ARG A 164 -20.97 15.02 2.06
CA ARG A 164 -20.79 16.47 2.22
C ARG A 164 -21.32 17.05 3.54
N ASN A 165 -21.34 16.24 4.59
CA ASN A 165 -21.66 16.67 5.95
C ASN A 165 -20.39 16.75 6.82
N LEU A 166 -19.87 17.95 7.02
CA LEU A 166 -18.68 18.18 7.84
C LEU A 166 -18.96 18.31 9.34
N GLN A 167 -20.23 18.30 9.76
CA GLN A 167 -20.59 18.58 11.15
C GLN A 167 -19.98 17.59 12.17
N PRO A 168 -19.95 16.27 11.91
CA PRO A 168 -19.28 15.33 12.82
C PRO A 168 -17.77 15.58 12.91
N ALA A 169 -17.11 15.87 11.77
CA ALA A 169 -15.68 16.14 11.72
C ALA A 169 -15.31 17.42 12.48
N LEU A 170 -16.09 18.49 12.30
CA LEU A 170 -15.94 19.76 13.02
C LEU A 170 -16.15 19.58 14.53
N SER A 171 -17.17 18.81 14.92
CA SER A 171 -17.45 18.53 16.34
C SER A 171 -16.33 17.73 16.99
N TRP A 172 -15.79 16.74 16.28
CA TRP A 172 -14.65 15.96 16.74
C TRP A 172 -13.38 16.82 16.84
N ALA A 173 -13.10 17.67 15.84
CA ALA A 173 -11.94 18.56 15.86
C ALA A 173 -12.02 19.55 17.03
N ALA A 174 -13.18 20.16 17.27
CA ALA A 174 -13.40 21.08 18.38
C ALA A 174 -13.23 20.39 19.75
N LYS A 175 -13.73 19.14 19.90
CA LYS A 175 -13.55 18.35 21.12
C LYS A 175 -12.07 18.04 21.41
N ASN A 176 -11.25 17.91 20.37
CA ASN A 176 -9.83 17.57 20.45
C ASN A 176 -8.89 18.76 20.20
N HIS A 177 -9.42 20.00 20.24
CA HIS A 177 -8.70 21.23 19.88
C HIS A 177 -7.32 21.35 20.53
N ASP A 178 -7.25 21.21 21.86
CA ASP A 178 -6.01 21.40 22.61
C ASP A 178 -4.93 20.39 22.21
N GLN A 179 -5.30 19.13 21.96
CA GLN A 179 -4.35 18.09 21.55
C GLN A 179 -3.89 18.28 20.10
N LEU A 180 -4.82 18.66 19.21
CA LEU A 180 -4.49 18.99 17.81
C LEU A 180 -3.53 20.19 17.74
N LEU A 181 -3.76 21.21 18.56
CA LEU A 181 -2.90 22.40 18.63
C LEU A 181 -1.49 22.06 19.17
N GLN A 182 -1.41 21.23 20.22
CA GLN A 182 -0.12 20.74 20.75
C GLN A 182 0.68 19.97 19.69
N ASN A 183 0.00 19.20 18.85
CA ASN A 183 0.62 18.46 17.73
C ASN A 183 0.90 19.35 16.50
N GLY A 184 0.60 20.65 16.56
CA GLY A 184 0.78 21.58 15.44
C GLY A 184 -0.15 21.31 14.26
N SER A 185 -1.26 20.62 14.48
CA SER A 185 -2.22 20.24 13.44
C SER A 185 -3.05 21.43 12.96
N MET A 186 -3.24 21.51 11.64
CA MET A 186 -4.07 22.53 10.98
C MET A 186 -5.43 21.96 10.54
N LEU A 187 -5.79 20.77 11.03
CA LEU A 187 -6.99 20.05 10.61
C LEU A 187 -8.27 20.86 10.84
N GLU A 188 -8.42 21.46 12.03
CA GLU A 188 -9.61 22.23 12.37
C GLU A 188 -9.82 23.45 11.47
N LEU A 189 -8.73 24.18 11.17
CA LEU A 189 -8.78 25.28 10.21
C LEU A 189 -9.23 24.75 8.84
N LYS A 190 -8.58 23.73 8.31
CA LYS A 190 -8.91 23.15 6.99
C LYS A 190 -10.38 22.69 6.90
N LEU A 191 -10.92 22.10 7.97
CA LEU A 191 -12.35 21.74 8.05
C LEU A 191 -13.25 22.97 7.99
N HIS A 192 -12.93 24.04 8.72
CA HIS A 192 -13.69 25.29 8.63
C HIS A 192 -13.57 25.96 7.26
N GLN A 193 -12.42 25.90 6.60
CA GLN A 193 -12.24 26.40 5.23
C GLN A 193 -13.15 25.65 4.25
N LEU A 194 -13.18 24.32 4.34
CA LEU A 194 -14.02 23.48 3.48
C LEU A 194 -15.52 23.72 3.72
N GLN A 195 -15.92 23.84 4.99
CA GLN A 195 -17.30 24.18 5.35
C GLN A 195 -17.71 25.57 4.86
N PHE A 196 -16.82 26.55 4.92
CA PHE A 196 -17.08 27.89 4.37
C PHE A 196 -17.34 27.83 2.86
N VAL A 197 -16.52 27.08 2.11
CA VAL A 197 -16.67 26.91 0.66
C VAL A 197 -17.98 26.19 0.33
N GLU A 198 -18.35 25.18 1.11
CA GLU A 198 -19.60 24.44 0.96
C GLU A 198 -20.83 25.34 1.19
N ILE A 199 -20.81 26.16 2.25
CA ILE A 199 -21.86 27.16 2.53
C ILE A 199 -21.95 28.19 1.39
N LEU A 200 -20.80 28.68 0.90
CA LEU A 200 -20.78 29.67 -0.17
C LEU A 200 -21.30 29.10 -1.51
N THR A 201 -21.12 27.80 -1.72
CA THR A 201 -21.57 27.10 -2.94
C THR A 201 -23.07 26.84 -2.92
N LYS A 202 -23.60 26.35 -1.79
CA LYS A 202 -25.02 25.95 -1.63
C LYS A 202 -25.93 27.07 -1.15
N GLY A 203 -25.40 28.00 -0.37
CA GLY A 203 -26.15 29.01 0.38
C GLY A 203 -25.88 30.43 -0.10
N SER A 204 -26.07 31.37 0.81
CA SER A 204 -25.90 32.81 0.54
C SER A 204 -24.54 33.34 0.98
N ARG A 205 -24.12 34.47 0.38
CA ARG A 205 -22.92 35.21 0.81
C ARG A 205 -22.96 35.60 2.29
N ASP A 206 -24.14 35.98 2.77
CA ASP A 206 -24.34 36.43 4.14
C ASP A 206 -24.15 35.31 5.16
N GLU A 207 -24.62 34.09 4.85
CA GLU A 207 -24.40 32.90 5.66
C GLU A 207 -22.92 32.52 5.73
N ALA A 208 -22.24 32.51 4.57
CA ALA A 208 -20.80 32.22 4.51
C ALA A 208 -19.99 33.25 5.30
N LEU A 209 -20.32 34.54 5.18
CA LEU A 209 -19.67 35.61 5.92
C LEU A 209 -19.93 35.52 7.43
N LYS A 210 -21.16 35.17 7.84
CA LYS A 210 -21.50 34.93 9.24
C LYS A 210 -20.67 33.78 9.80
N TYR A 211 -20.59 32.67 9.07
CA TYR A 211 -19.80 31.50 9.47
C TYR A 211 -18.31 31.85 9.62
N ALA A 212 -17.74 32.57 8.65
CA ALA A 212 -16.34 33.00 8.72
C ALA A 212 -16.05 33.87 9.95
N ARG A 213 -16.93 34.81 10.29
CA ARG A 213 -16.78 35.67 11.48
C ARG A 213 -16.83 34.90 12.79
N THR A 214 -17.59 33.81 12.84
CA THR A 214 -17.70 32.98 14.04
C THR A 214 -16.52 32.03 14.20
N HIS A 215 -16.10 31.35 13.13
CA HIS A 215 -15.20 30.20 13.23
C HIS A 215 -13.78 30.44 12.68
N LEU A 216 -13.57 31.39 11.76
CA LEU A 216 -12.24 31.62 11.17
C LEU A 216 -11.44 32.72 11.90
N VAL A 217 -12.09 33.55 12.72
CA VAL A 217 -11.44 34.65 13.46
C VAL A 217 -10.32 34.17 14.39
N PRO A 218 -10.46 33.06 15.16
CA PRO A 218 -9.38 32.57 16.01
C PRO A 218 -8.09 32.25 15.25
N PHE A 219 -8.19 31.88 13.97
CA PHE A 219 -7.07 31.50 13.12
C PHE A 219 -6.47 32.68 12.32
N ALA A 220 -7.11 33.85 12.36
CA ALA A 220 -6.78 34.99 11.50
C ALA A 220 -5.39 35.60 11.74
N SER A 221 -4.87 35.53 12.97
CA SER A 221 -3.54 36.04 13.31
C SER A 221 -2.43 35.24 12.64
N LEU A 222 -2.58 33.92 12.55
CA LEU A 222 -1.57 33.01 12.01
C LEU A 222 -1.77 32.70 10.52
N HIS A 223 -3.03 32.65 10.04
CA HIS A 223 -3.37 32.20 8.67
C HIS A 223 -4.04 33.30 7.83
N LYS A 224 -3.63 34.55 8.02
CA LYS A 224 -4.22 35.73 7.36
C LYS A 224 -4.34 35.59 5.85
N ALA A 225 -3.29 35.12 5.17
CA ALA A 225 -3.26 35.03 3.71
C ALA A 225 -4.30 34.06 3.16
N GLU A 226 -4.47 32.90 3.80
CA GLU A 226 -5.47 31.90 3.40
C GLU A 226 -6.89 32.41 3.65
N ILE A 227 -7.13 33.02 4.81
CA ILE A 227 -8.44 33.60 5.14
C ILE A 227 -8.78 34.74 4.18
N GLN A 228 -7.81 35.57 3.77
CA GLN A 228 -8.04 36.60 2.75
C GLN A 228 -8.46 36.02 1.40
N LYS A 229 -7.86 34.90 0.97
CA LYS A 229 -8.29 34.20 -0.25
C LYS A 229 -9.75 33.73 -0.13
N LEU A 230 -10.12 33.14 1.01
CA LEU A 230 -11.50 32.72 1.27
C LEU A 230 -12.48 33.89 1.27
N MET A 231 -12.09 35.04 1.83
CA MET A 231 -12.92 36.24 1.78
C MET A 231 -13.07 36.76 0.35
N ALA A 232 -12.03 36.65 -0.49
CA ALA A 232 -12.11 37.02 -1.90
C ALA A 232 -13.04 36.08 -2.69
N CYS A 233 -13.21 34.81 -2.29
CA CYS A 233 -14.19 33.89 -2.88
C CYS A 233 -15.63 34.43 -2.81
N LEU A 234 -15.98 35.27 -1.81
CA LEU A 234 -17.31 35.87 -1.69
C LEU A 234 -17.70 36.70 -2.93
N LEU A 235 -16.73 37.33 -3.60
CA LEU A 235 -16.94 38.10 -4.83
C LEU A 235 -17.41 37.21 -5.99
N TRP A 236 -17.09 35.93 -5.92
CA TRP A 236 -17.34 34.92 -6.94
C TRP A 236 -18.47 33.95 -6.55
N ALA A 237 -19.31 34.27 -5.55
CA ALA A 237 -20.42 33.40 -5.17
C ALA A 237 -21.29 33.04 -6.39
N HIS A 238 -21.70 31.77 -6.47
CA HIS A 238 -22.40 31.15 -7.62
C HIS A 238 -21.59 31.05 -8.92
N ARG A 239 -20.33 31.49 -8.96
CA ARG A 239 -19.38 31.36 -10.09
C ARG A 239 -17.96 31.03 -9.60
N LEU A 240 -17.86 30.21 -8.54
CA LEU A 240 -16.59 29.86 -7.89
C LEU A 240 -15.67 29.05 -8.82
N ASP A 241 -16.26 28.28 -9.73
CA ASP A 241 -15.62 27.53 -10.81
C ASP A 241 -14.81 28.43 -11.76
N GLN A 242 -15.23 29.69 -11.93
CA GLN A 242 -14.56 30.68 -12.78
C GLN A 242 -13.60 31.57 -12.00
N SER A 243 -13.50 31.37 -10.69
CA SER A 243 -12.67 32.22 -9.84
C SER A 243 -11.19 31.82 -9.92
N PRO A 244 -10.26 32.74 -9.63
CA PRO A 244 -8.85 32.42 -9.40
C PRO A 244 -8.62 31.42 -8.26
N TYR A 245 -9.66 31.11 -7.48
CA TYR A 245 -9.65 30.25 -6.32
C TYR A 245 -10.43 28.93 -6.54
N ALA A 246 -10.67 28.56 -7.80
CA ALA A 246 -11.35 27.32 -8.18
C ALA A 246 -10.67 26.07 -7.58
N GLU A 247 -9.39 26.17 -7.19
CA GLU A 247 -8.70 25.12 -6.42
C GLU A 247 -9.52 24.67 -5.20
N PHE A 248 -10.12 25.59 -4.43
CA PHE A 248 -10.88 25.24 -3.21
C PHE A 248 -12.13 24.38 -3.50
N MET A 249 -12.61 24.36 -4.75
CA MET A 249 -13.76 23.55 -5.16
C MET A 249 -13.39 22.10 -5.52
N SER A 250 -12.09 21.78 -5.61
CA SER A 250 -11.63 20.45 -6.00
C SER A 250 -12.12 19.37 -5.03
N SER A 251 -12.65 18.27 -5.58
CA SER A 251 -13.03 17.07 -4.80
C SER A 251 -11.84 16.47 -4.06
N THR A 252 -10.63 16.64 -4.60
CA THR A 252 -9.38 16.13 -3.98
C THR A 252 -9.13 16.73 -2.60
N HIS A 253 -9.68 17.90 -2.27
CA HIS A 253 -9.58 18.46 -0.92
C HIS A 253 -10.37 17.64 0.11
N TRP A 254 -11.47 17.03 -0.28
CA TRP A 254 -12.26 16.17 0.61
C TRP A 254 -11.52 14.87 0.92
N GLU A 255 -10.94 14.25 -0.11
CA GLU A 255 -10.14 13.02 0.02
C GLU A 255 -8.91 13.27 0.91
N LYS A 256 -8.13 14.32 0.62
CA LYS A 256 -6.96 14.68 1.43
C LYS A 256 -7.31 15.03 2.88
N LEU A 257 -8.45 15.67 3.10
CA LEU A 257 -8.87 16.04 4.45
C LEU A 257 -9.38 14.83 5.23
N ALA A 258 -10.01 13.85 4.56
CA ALA A 258 -10.38 12.57 5.15
C ALA A 258 -9.13 11.74 5.52
N GLU A 259 -8.10 11.73 4.67
CA GLU A 259 -6.81 11.10 4.98
C GLU A 259 -6.11 11.78 6.18
N GLU A 260 -6.05 13.12 6.18
CA GLU A 260 -5.48 13.88 7.30
C GLU A 260 -6.27 13.63 8.59
N LEU A 261 -7.61 13.63 8.54
CA LEU A 261 -8.45 13.30 9.70
C LEU A 261 -8.11 11.92 10.24
N THR A 262 -8.00 10.92 9.36
CA THR A 262 -7.63 9.54 9.75
C THR A 262 -6.26 9.50 10.43
N HIS A 263 -5.29 10.24 9.89
CA HIS A 263 -3.95 10.34 10.46
C HIS A 263 -3.97 10.97 11.86
N GLN A 264 -4.63 12.12 12.02
CA GLN A 264 -4.76 12.80 13.30
C GLN A 264 -5.54 11.96 14.31
N PHE A 265 -6.62 11.30 13.88
CA PHE A 265 -7.42 10.42 14.72
C PHE A 265 -6.58 9.28 15.29
N CYS A 266 -5.82 8.59 14.45
CA CYS A 266 -4.90 7.54 14.91
C CYS A 266 -3.83 8.10 15.86
N GLY A 267 -3.24 9.25 15.52
CA GLY A 267 -2.23 9.89 16.36
C GLY A 267 -2.73 10.24 17.76
N LEU A 268 -3.95 10.75 17.89
CA LEU A 268 -4.56 11.05 19.20
C LEU A 268 -4.89 9.79 20.01
N LEU A 269 -5.13 8.65 19.35
CA LEU A 269 -5.27 7.36 20.02
C LEU A 269 -3.93 6.74 20.44
N GLY A 270 -2.80 7.40 20.18
CA GLY A 270 -1.47 6.83 20.38
C GLY A 270 -1.19 5.66 19.43
N GLN A 271 -1.90 5.58 18.31
CA GLN A 271 -1.75 4.55 17.31
C GLN A 271 -0.99 5.09 16.10
N SER A 272 -0.19 4.25 15.45
CA SER A 272 0.34 4.56 14.12
C SER A 272 -0.80 4.77 13.13
N SER A 273 -0.59 5.61 12.11
CA SER A 273 -1.53 5.75 10.99
C SER A 273 -1.61 4.48 10.15
N GLU A 274 -0.47 3.82 9.94
CA GLU A 274 -0.40 2.50 9.32
C GLU A 274 -0.77 1.38 10.30
N SER A 275 -1.30 0.28 9.78
CA SER A 275 -1.61 -0.89 10.61
C SER A 275 -0.32 -1.63 11.00
N PRO A 276 -0.11 -1.95 12.29
CA PRO A 276 1.04 -2.75 12.73
C PRO A 276 1.16 -4.08 11.99
N LEU A 277 0.03 -4.74 11.71
CA LEU A 277 0.00 -5.98 10.94
C LEU A 277 0.49 -5.77 9.49
N GLY A 278 0.00 -4.70 8.85
CA GLY A 278 0.39 -4.36 7.48
C GLY A 278 1.88 -4.03 7.37
N VAL A 279 2.39 -3.24 8.33
CA VAL A 279 3.82 -2.92 8.44
C VAL A 279 4.65 -4.18 8.64
N ALA A 280 4.26 -5.06 9.58
CA ALA A 280 4.98 -6.29 9.87
C ALA A 280 5.02 -7.24 8.67
N ILE A 281 3.90 -7.41 7.95
CA ILE A 281 3.83 -8.23 6.74
C ILE A 281 4.71 -7.63 5.64
N SER A 282 4.66 -6.30 5.44
CA SER A 282 5.43 -5.61 4.41
C SER A 282 6.94 -5.70 4.68
N ALA A 283 7.37 -5.44 5.91
CA ALA A 283 8.75 -5.61 6.35
C ALA A 283 9.21 -7.07 6.19
N GLY A 284 8.36 -8.02 6.59
CA GLY A 284 8.60 -9.44 6.43
C GLY A 284 8.81 -9.84 4.96
N PHE A 285 7.97 -9.33 4.06
CA PHE A 285 8.09 -9.57 2.63
C PHE A 285 9.39 -9.02 2.05
N GLN A 286 9.82 -7.83 2.48
CA GLN A 286 11.11 -7.26 2.07
C GLN A 286 12.30 -8.09 2.57
N GLY A 287 12.26 -8.57 3.81
CA GLY A 287 13.32 -9.36 4.42
C GLY A 287 13.38 -10.83 3.99
N LEU A 288 12.25 -11.38 3.53
CA LEU A 288 12.07 -12.81 3.24
C LEU A 288 13.09 -13.39 2.23
N PRO A 289 13.43 -12.72 1.10
CA PRO A 289 14.43 -13.24 0.17
C PRO A 289 15.81 -13.45 0.81
N THR A 290 16.22 -12.55 1.70
CA THR A 290 17.49 -12.65 2.43
C THR A 290 17.43 -13.78 3.45
N LEU A 291 16.33 -13.92 4.19
CA LEU A 291 16.12 -15.02 5.12
C LEU A 291 16.17 -16.39 4.43
N LEU A 292 15.51 -16.54 3.27
CA LEU A 292 15.54 -17.78 2.49
C LEU A 292 16.95 -18.11 1.99
N LYS A 293 17.71 -17.13 1.51
CA LYS A 293 19.13 -17.34 1.13
C LYS A 293 19.97 -17.79 2.32
N LEU A 294 19.81 -17.14 3.48
CA LEU A 294 20.52 -17.50 4.70
C LEU A 294 20.22 -18.94 5.13
N THR A 295 18.97 -19.39 5.06
CA THR A 295 18.61 -20.77 5.41
C THR A 295 19.29 -21.79 4.50
N THR A 296 19.47 -21.46 3.23
CA THR A 296 20.18 -22.31 2.26
C THR A 296 21.66 -22.40 2.58
N VAL A 297 22.30 -21.27 2.89
CA VAL A 297 23.73 -21.22 3.29
C VAL A 297 23.96 -21.93 4.62
N MET A 298 23.02 -21.80 5.56
CA MET A 298 23.11 -22.39 6.89
C MET A 298 22.52 -23.80 6.98
N ALA A 299 22.13 -24.42 5.86
CA ALA A 299 21.48 -25.72 5.83
C ALA A 299 22.31 -26.82 6.52
N ALA A 300 23.65 -26.78 6.38
CA ALA A 300 24.57 -27.71 7.03
C ALA A 300 24.68 -27.51 8.57
N LYS A 301 24.22 -26.37 9.09
CA LYS A 301 24.33 -25.96 10.50
C LYS A 301 22.97 -25.58 11.08
N LYS A 302 21.95 -26.41 10.85
CA LYS A 302 20.56 -26.14 11.26
C LYS A 302 20.41 -25.83 12.76
N GLN A 303 21.19 -26.49 13.62
CA GLN A 303 21.13 -26.27 15.07
C GLN A 303 21.73 -24.91 15.49
N GLU A 304 22.80 -24.46 14.82
CA GLU A 304 23.35 -23.11 15.03
C GLU A 304 22.36 -22.04 14.53
N TRP A 305 21.70 -22.27 13.38
CA TRP A 305 20.69 -21.37 12.85
C TRP A 305 19.50 -21.17 13.80
N GLN A 306 19.02 -22.23 14.45
CA GLN A 306 17.91 -22.17 15.40
C GLN A 306 18.30 -21.53 16.74
N ALA A 307 19.57 -21.65 17.16
CA ALA A 307 20.06 -21.08 18.42
C ALA A 307 20.50 -19.60 18.32
N MET A 308 20.61 -19.05 17.11
CA MET A 308 21.04 -17.67 16.88
C MET A 308 19.99 -16.64 17.33
N LYS A 309 20.31 -15.86 18.36
CA LYS A 309 19.50 -14.73 18.82
C LYS A 309 19.47 -13.55 17.85
N GLN A 310 20.50 -13.41 17.01
CA GLN A 310 20.64 -12.32 16.04
C GLN A 310 20.98 -12.88 14.66
N LEU A 311 20.66 -12.10 13.62
CA LEU A 311 21.02 -12.45 12.25
C LEU A 311 22.49 -12.10 12.00
N PRO A 312 23.24 -12.93 11.25
CA PRO A 312 24.65 -12.70 10.97
C PRO A 312 24.88 -11.56 9.95
N VAL A 313 23.83 -11.18 9.22
CA VAL A 313 23.85 -10.10 8.23
C VAL A 313 22.69 -9.15 8.49
N PRO A 314 22.88 -7.83 8.29
CA PRO A 314 21.79 -6.89 8.34
C PRO A 314 20.80 -7.19 7.20
N ILE A 315 19.51 -7.10 7.50
CA ILE A 315 18.47 -7.13 6.48
C ILE A 315 18.13 -5.69 6.16
N ASP A 316 18.48 -5.25 4.95
CA ASP A 316 18.01 -3.98 4.44
C ASP A 316 16.55 -4.12 4.01
N ILE A 317 15.67 -3.47 4.76
CA ILE A 317 14.22 -3.41 4.50
C ILE A 317 13.79 -1.99 4.11
N GLY A 318 14.73 -1.11 3.74
CA GLY A 318 14.40 0.26 3.31
C GLY A 318 14.22 1.28 4.45
N PRO A 319 14.38 2.59 4.14
CA PRO A 319 14.24 3.67 5.10
C PRO A 319 12.82 3.85 5.64
N GLU A 320 11.80 3.41 4.89
CA GLU A 320 10.39 3.53 5.27
C GLU A 320 10.00 2.65 6.47
N PHE A 321 10.82 1.64 6.80
CA PHE A 321 10.65 0.80 8.00
C PHE A 321 11.58 1.21 9.15
N GLN A 322 12.30 2.32 9.01
CA GLN A 322 13.17 2.85 10.06
C GLN A 322 12.36 3.72 11.03
N TYR A 323 11.60 3.05 11.88
CA TYR A 323 10.94 3.69 13.02
C TYR A 323 12.00 4.02 14.06
N HIS A 324 12.27 5.31 14.28
CA HIS A 324 13.29 5.79 15.21
C HIS A 324 12.80 5.59 16.65
N SER A 325 12.85 4.36 17.15
CA SER A 325 12.48 4.04 18.54
C SER A 325 13.63 3.37 19.30
N VAL A 326 14.77 3.17 18.63
CA VAL A 326 15.89 2.43 19.19
C VAL A 326 17.20 3.15 18.93
N PHE A 327 17.84 3.63 19.99
CA PHE A 327 19.21 4.13 19.92
C PHE A 327 20.18 3.02 20.30
N VAL A 328 21.12 2.70 19.42
CA VAL A 328 22.26 1.85 19.77
C VAL A 328 23.45 2.74 20.10
N CYS A 329 23.98 2.59 21.30
CA CYS A 329 25.10 3.40 21.72
C CYS A 329 26.36 3.02 20.92
N PRO A 330 27.02 3.97 20.24
CA PRO A 330 28.25 3.71 19.47
C PRO A 330 29.44 3.28 20.33
N VAL A 331 29.48 3.72 21.59
CA VAL A 331 30.59 3.46 22.53
C VAL A 331 30.44 2.07 23.15
N LEU A 332 29.24 1.73 23.64
CA LEU A 332 28.98 0.43 24.27
C LEU A 332 28.58 -0.64 23.27
N ARG A 333 28.12 -0.25 22.07
CA ARG A 333 27.53 -1.14 21.06
C ARG A 333 26.32 -1.91 21.59
N GLU A 334 25.61 -1.29 22.52
CA GLU A 334 24.43 -1.82 23.20
C GLU A 334 23.23 -0.92 22.91
N GLN A 335 22.06 -1.53 22.76
CA GLN A 335 20.78 -0.84 22.64
C GLN A 335 20.43 -0.10 23.94
N SER A 336 19.90 1.13 23.83
CA SER A 336 19.42 1.89 24.98
C SER A 336 18.18 1.25 25.61
N SER A 337 18.05 1.40 26.93
CA SER A 337 16.88 1.01 27.73
C SER A 337 16.41 2.18 28.59
N ASP A 338 15.32 2.01 29.34
CA ASP A 338 14.84 3.02 30.30
C ASP A 338 15.87 3.30 31.40
N GLU A 339 16.66 2.30 31.81
CA GLU A 339 17.75 2.45 32.77
C GLU A 339 19.02 3.05 32.14
N ASN A 340 19.22 2.83 30.83
CA ASN A 340 20.36 3.34 30.06
C ASN A 340 19.92 4.14 28.83
N PRO A 341 19.26 5.29 29.03
CA PRO A 341 18.65 6.02 27.92
C PRO A 341 19.71 6.72 27.05
N PRO A 342 19.34 7.09 25.81
CA PRO A 342 20.13 7.99 24.99
C PRO A 342 20.23 9.38 25.65
N MET A 343 21.43 9.95 25.64
CA MET A 343 21.72 11.24 26.22
C MET A 343 22.35 12.14 25.15
N LEU A 344 21.69 13.26 24.87
CA LEU A 344 22.13 14.30 23.95
C LEU A 344 23.15 15.20 24.63
N MET A 345 24.35 15.28 24.05
CA MET A 345 25.39 16.22 24.47
C MET A 345 25.12 17.62 23.89
N PRO A 346 25.69 18.70 24.48
CA PRO A 346 25.55 20.07 23.96
C PRO A 346 26.02 20.26 22.51
N CYS A 347 26.92 19.40 22.02
CA CYS A 347 27.39 19.40 20.64
C CYS A 347 26.41 18.76 19.63
N GLY A 348 25.27 18.24 20.09
CA GLY A 348 24.26 17.60 19.24
C GLY A 348 24.44 16.09 19.01
N HIS A 349 25.55 15.50 19.43
CA HIS A 349 25.76 14.05 19.36
C HIS A 349 25.13 13.31 20.55
N VAL A 350 24.74 12.06 20.32
CA VAL A 350 24.04 11.21 21.31
C VAL A 350 24.90 10.01 21.69
N VAL A 351 24.96 9.71 22.99
CA VAL A 351 25.57 8.49 23.58
C VAL A 351 24.70 8.01 24.74
N SER A 352 24.85 6.77 25.20
CA SER A 352 24.02 6.27 26.31
C SER A 352 24.45 6.85 27.67
N LYS A 353 23.53 6.91 28.63
CA LYS A 353 23.79 7.39 30.00
C LYS A 353 24.97 6.68 30.66
N GLN A 354 25.06 5.36 30.55
CA GLN A 354 26.20 4.60 31.06
C GLN A 354 27.51 4.95 30.37
N SER A 355 27.48 5.25 29.06
CA SER A 355 28.69 5.71 28.34
C SER A 355 29.18 7.05 28.87
N ILE A 356 28.27 7.99 29.12
CA ILE A 356 28.59 9.28 29.71
C ILE A 356 29.23 9.08 31.08
N MET A 357 28.64 8.25 31.95
CA MET A 357 29.18 8.00 33.28
C MET A 357 30.58 7.36 33.23
N LYS A 358 30.82 6.43 32.28
CA LYS A 358 32.14 5.81 32.07
C LYS A 358 33.17 6.81 31.53
N LEU A 359 32.78 7.67 30.59
CA LEU A 359 33.65 8.67 29.97
C LEU A 359 34.00 9.81 30.93
N SER A 360 33.04 10.26 31.74
CA SER A 360 33.24 11.36 32.68
C SER A 360 34.00 10.95 33.94
N LYS A 361 34.01 9.64 34.30
CA LYS A 361 34.57 9.05 35.54
C LYS A 361 33.91 9.55 36.84
N SER A 362 33.40 10.79 36.85
CA SER A 362 32.55 11.41 37.88
C SER A 362 31.57 12.38 37.21
N SER A 363 30.42 12.66 37.82
CA SER A 363 29.35 13.48 37.20
C SER A 363 29.72 14.94 36.92
N SER A 364 30.77 15.45 37.55
CA SER A 364 31.23 16.84 37.45
C SER A 364 32.43 17.04 36.53
N ARG A 365 33.09 15.96 36.07
CA ARG A 365 34.26 16.09 35.20
C ARG A 365 33.84 16.20 33.73
N PRO A 366 34.46 17.11 32.96
CA PRO A 366 34.25 17.16 31.53
C PRO A 366 34.83 15.91 30.86
N PHE A 367 34.17 15.44 29.81
CA PHE A 367 34.63 14.36 28.94
C PHE A 367 34.55 14.80 27.48
N LYS A 368 35.38 14.18 26.63
CA LYS A 368 35.39 14.46 25.19
C LYS A 368 34.30 13.66 24.48
N CYS A 369 33.61 14.31 23.57
CA CYS A 369 32.67 13.65 22.67
C CYS A 369 33.42 12.60 21.81
N PRO A 370 32.91 11.37 21.67
CA PRO A 370 33.54 10.36 20.80
C PRO A 370 33.54 10.71 19.31
N TYR A 371 32.68 11.64 18.89
CA TYR A 371 32.45 11.99 17.48
C TYR A 371 33.09 13.31 17.04
N CYS A 372 33.44 14.18 17.99
CA CYS A 372 33.89 15.53 17.68
C CYS A 372 34.81 16.08 18.80
N PRO A 373 35.57 17.17 18.56
CA PRO A 373 36.52 17.67 19.55
C PRO A 373 35.86 18.39 20.75
N SER A 374 34.54 18.54 20.77
CA SER A 374 33.81 19.22 21.84
C SER A 374 33.84 18.43 23.16
N GLU A 375 33.92 19.16 24.26
CA GLU A 375 33.80 18.61 25.61
C GLU A 375 32.40 18.84 26.17
N ALA A 376 31.94 17.92 27.01
CA ALA A 376 30.65 17.98 27.68
C ALA A 376 30.79 17.58 29.14
N VAL A 377 29.93 18.10 30.01
CA VAL A 377 29.77 17.62 31.39
C VAL A 377 28.49 16.80 31.49
N ALA A 378 28.50 15.71 32.27
CA ALA A 378 27.35 14.81 32.38
C ALA A 378 26.04 15.52 32.77
N SER A 379 26.12 16.56 33.61
CA SER A 379 24.97 17.38 34.03
C SER A 379 24.35 18.24 32.92
N GLN A 380 25.09 18.51 31.85
CA GLN A 380 24.61 19.29 30.70
C GLN A 380 23.97 18.39 29.62
N CYS A 381 24.12 17.08 29.75
CA CYS A 381 23.56 16.13 28.80
C CYS A 381 22.09 15.91 29.11
N LYS A 382 21.23 16.04 28.11
CA LYS A 382 19.78 15.88 28.26
C LYS A 382 19.37 14.50 27.79
N GLN A 383 18.48 13.85 28.54
CA GLN A 383 17.86 12.62 28.06
C GLN A 383 17.06 12.92 26.80
N LEU A 384 17.27 12.10 25.77
CA LEU A 384 16.52 12.17 24.54
C LEU A 384 15.33 11.19 24.65
N HIS A 385 14.14 11.68 24.33
CA HIS A 385 12.93 10.86 24.24
C HIS A 385 12.58 10.75 22.76
N PHE A 386 12.37 9.53 22.28
CA PHE A 386 11.99 9.23 20.90
C PHE A 386 10.48 9.23 20.75
#